data_AF-A0A0C1ZC94-F1
#
_entry.id   AF-A0A0C1ZC94-F1
#
_cell.length_a   1.000
_cell.length_b   1.000
_cell.length_c   1.000
_cell.angle_alpha   90.00
_cell.angle_beta   90.00
_cell.angle_gamma   90.00
#
_symmetry.space_group_name_H-M   'P 1'
#
loop_
_entity.id
_entity.type
_entity.pdbx_description
1 polymer ?
#
loop_
_entity_poly.entity_id
_entity_poly.type
_entity_poly.pdbx_seq_one_letter_code
_entity_poly.pdbx_strand_id
1 'polypeptide(L)'
;MSESHDLIKELKRQLKQSGLHYVDVAQHLELSEGSVKRLLAEGSQISLDRLERICQLIGLEMAELFKLAAAHNKGLESLTLEQEKQLVDDKGLLLVAVCVVNGYRFEQIIEQYTFDELELIQKLAQLDRLNIID
;
A
#
# COMPACT_ATOMS: atom_id res chain seq x y z
N MET A 1 5.08 7.09 8.80
CA MET A 1 4.12 8.08 8.24
C MET A 1 2.75 7.74 8.82
N SER A 2 1.86 8.72 9.03
CA SER A 2 0.53 8.46 9.61
C SER A 2 -0.45 8.07 8.49
N GLU A 3 -1.28 7.05 8.71
CA GLU A 3 -2.30 6.58 7.75
C GLU A 3 -3.19 7.72 7.22
N SER A 4 -3.50 8.72 8.06
CA SER A 4 -4.28 9.88 7.65
C SER A 4 -3.57 10.71 6.57
N HIS A 5 -2.24 10.80 6.59
CA HIS A 5 -1.48 11.52 5.56
C HIS A 5 -1.51 10.78 4.23
N ASP A 6 -1.42 9.45 4.26
CA ASP A 6 -1.46 8.61 3.05
C ASP A 6 -2.84 8.66 2.41
N LEU A 7 -3.90 8.69 3.22
CA LEU A 7 -5.26 8.90 2.75
C LEU A 7 -5.43 10.24 2.00
N ILE A 8 -4.91 11.32 2.58
CA ILE A 8 -4.98 12.66 1.97
C ILE A 8 -4.15 12.74 0.69
N LYS A 9 -3.00 12.04 0.65
CA LYS A 9 -2.18 11.92 -0.54
C LYS A 9 -2.93 11.19 -1.66
N GLU A 10 -3.60 10.09 -1.33
CA GLU A 10 -4.41 9.34 -2.29
C GLU A 10 -5.62 10.15 -2.77
N LEU A 11 -6.29 10.87 -1.88
CA LEU A 11 -7.39 11.76 -2.24
C LEU A 11 -6.97 12.83 -3.27
N LYS A 12 -5.79 13.45 -3.08
CA LYS A 12 -5.22 14.39 -4.06
C LYS A 12 -4.93 13.74 -5.40
N ARG A 13 -4.48 12.48 -5.40
CA ARG A 13 -4.23 11.70 -6.63
C ARG A 13 -5.52 11.48 -7.40
N GLN A 14 -6.59 11.08 -6.70
CA GLN A 14 -7.92 10.84 -7.28
C GLN A 14 -8.54 12.13 -7.87
N LEU A 15 -8.42 13.26 -7.17
CA LEU A 15 -8.84 14.57 -7.69
C LEU A 15 -8.14 14.88 -9.02
N LYS A 16 -6.81 14.70 -9.07
CA LYS A 16 -6.02 14.95 -10.28
C LYS A 16 -6.40 14.02 -11.43
N GLN A 17 -6.66 12.74 -11.14
CA GLN A 17 -7.09 11.76 -12.15
C GLN A 17 -8.47 12.07 -12.73
N SER A 18 -9.34 12.62 -11.90
CA SER A 18 -10.68 13.06 -12.30
C SER A 18 -10.70 14.43 -12.98
N GLY A 19 -9.53 15.06 -13.19
CA GLY A 19 -9.42 16.39 -13.78
C GLY A 19 -9.96 17.52 -12.89
N LEU A 20 -10.15 17.25 -11.59
CA LEU A 20 -10.68 18.22 -10.63
C LEU A 20 -9.55 19.03 -10.00
N HIS A 21 -9.78 20.33 -9.88
CA HIS A 21 -8.89 21.29 -9.25
C HIS A 21 -9.44 21.73 -7.88
N TYR A 22 -8.60 22.41 -7.10
CA TYR A 22 -9.01 22.90 -5.77
C TYR A 22 -10.15 23.90 -5.82
N VAL A 23 -10.35 24.58 -6.95
CA VAL A 23 -11.50 25.47 -7.17
C VAL A 23 -12.80 24.68 -7.20
N ASP A 24 -12.83 23.50 -7.82
CA ASP A 24 -14.02 22.65 -7.90
C ASP A 24 -14.38 22.10 -6.53
N VAL A 25 -13.37 21.67 -5.77
CA VAL A 25 -13.53 21.24 -4.37
C VAL A 25 -14.03 22.39 -3.50
N ALA A 26 -13.50 23.59 -3.69
CA ALA A 26 -13.91 24.78 -2.95
C ALA A 26 -15.39 25.14 -3.22
N GLN A 27 -15.81 25.10 -4.48
CA GLN A 27 -17.21 25.29 -4.85
C GLN A 27 -18.11 24.21 -4.25
N HIS A 28 -17.71 22.94 -4.36
CA HIS A 28 -18.50 21.81 -3.85
C HIS A 28 -18.63 21.79 -2.32
N LEU A 29 -17.62 22.27 -1.60
CA LEU A 29 -17.61 22.35 -0.14
C LEU A 29 -18.09 23.70 0.42
N GLU A 30 -18.42 24.67 -0.44
CA GLU A 30 -18.76 26.05 -0.05
C GLU A 30 -17.65 26.72 0.78
N LEU A 31 -16.40 26.51 0.38
CA LEU A 31 -15.20 27.05 1.03
C LEU A 31 -14.40 27.94 0.08
N SER A 32 -13.48 28.73 0.64
CA SER A 32 -12.46 29.40 -0.17
C SER A 32 -11.42 28.40 -0.68
N GLU A 33 -10.84 28.65 -1.85
CA GLU A 33 -9.73 27.82 -2.37
C GLU A 33 -8.53 27.77 -1.41
N GLY A 34 -8.26 28.88 -0.70
CA GLY A 34 -7.23 28.93 0.33
C GLY A 34 -7.53 28.04 1.54
N SER A 35 -8.81 27.91 1.91
CA SER A 35 -9.24 26.97 2.94
C SER A 35 -9.08 25.52 2.49
N VAL A 36 -9.41 25.19 1.24
CA VAL A 36 -9.20 23.84 0.67
C VAL A 36 -7.71 23.49 0.61
N LYS A 37 -6.86 24.43 0.18
CA LYS A 37 -5.40 24.23 0.15
C LYS A 37 -4.86 23.89 1.54
N ARG A 38 -5.27 24.63 2.58
CA ARG A 38 -4.89 24.31 3.97
C ARG A 38 -5.42 22.96 4.42
N LEU A 39 -6.71 22.69 4.18
CA LEU A 39 -7.38 21.44 4.53
C LEU A 39 -6.63 20.21 3.99
N LEU A 40 -6.23 20.27 2.70
CA LEU A 40 -5.53 19.17 2.03
C LEU A 40 -4.02 19.18 2.31
N ALA A 41 -3.40 20.30 2.70
CA ALA A 41 -1.96 20.35 3.03
C ALA A 41 -1.66 19.81 4.43
N GLU A 42 -2.47 20.19 5.42
CA GLU A 42 -2.25 19.86 6.83
C GLU A 42 -2.80 18.48 7.21
N GLY A 43 -3.78 17.96 6.46
CA GLY A 43 -4.29 16.57 6.48
C GLY A 43 -4.93 16.06 7.79
N SER A 44 -4.70 16.75 8.91
CA SER A 44 -5.01 16.31 10.27
C SER A 44 -6.37 16.81 10.78
N GLN A 45 -7.10 17.60 10.00
CA GLN A 45 -8.34 18.27 10.42
C GLN A 45 -9.49 18.12 9.42
N ILE A 46 -9.39 17.22 8.43
CA ILE A 46 -10.55 16.93 7.56
C ILE A 46 -11.58 16.14 8.36
N SER A 47 -12.83 16.62 8.40
CA SER A 47 -13.92 15.84 8.96
C SER A 47 -14.30 14.71 7.99
N LEU A 48 -14.86 13.62 8.52
CA LEU A 48 -15.39 12.53 7.70
C LEU A 48 -16.47 13.02 6.73
N ASP A 49 -17.36 13.93 7.17
CA ASP A 49 -18.37 14.57 6.31
C ASP A 49 -17.75 15.26 5.08
N ARG A 50 -16.70 16.05 5.28
CA ARG A 50 -16.01 16.73 4.17
C ARG A 50 -15.30 15.73 3.27
N LEU A 51 -14.68 14.71 3.86
CA LEU A 51 -14.03 13.65 3.11
C LEU A 51 -15.05 12.93 2.20
N GLU A 52 -16.21 12.57 2.75
CA GLU A 52 -17.29 11.92 2.00
C GLU A 52 -17.78 12.80 0.84
N ARG A 53 -18.03 14.10 1.09
CA ARG A 53 -18.41 15.04 0.04
C ARG A 53 -17.37 15.16 -1.07
N ILE A 54 -16.08 15.20 -0.73
CA ILE A 54 -15.02 15.20 -1.75
C ILE A 54 -15.03 13.88 -2.54
N CYS A 55 -15.21 12.74 -1.88
CA CYS A 55 -15.31 11.45 -2.57
C CYS A 55 -16.51 11.42 -3.53
N GLN A 56 -17.66 11.94 -3.11
CA GLN A 56 -18.86 12.09 -3.97
C GLN A 56 -18.57 12.97 -5.20
N LEU A 57 -17.82 14.07 -5.04
CA LEU A 57 -17.41 14.93 -6.16
C LEU A 57 -16.55 14.18 -7.19
N ILE A 58 -15.69 13.27 -6.72
CA ILE A 58 -14.83 12.41 -7.55
C ILE A 58 -15.64 11.25 -8.17
N GLY A 59 -16.82 10.93 -7.64
CA GLY A 59 -17.59 9.74 -8.00
C GLY A 59 -16.99 8.45 -7.43
N LEU A 60 -16.35 8.56 -6.27
CA LEU A 60 -15.67 7.46 -5.57
C LEU A 60 -16.37 7.19 -4.23
N GLU A 61 -16.50 5.92 -3.83
CA GLU A 61 -16.93 5.62 -2.47
C GLU A 61 -15.80 5.85 -1.47
N MET A 62 -16.12 6.35 -0.28
CA MET A 62 -15.10 6.59 0.75
C MET A 62 -14.34 5.30 1.12
N ALA A 63 -15.01 4.15 1.13
CA ALA A 63 -14.39 2.84 1.37
C ALA A 63 -13.34 2.45 0.30
N GLU A 64 -13.56 2.84 -0.96
CA GLU A 64 -12.60 2.61 -2.05
C GLU A 64 -11.35 3.47 -1.88
N LEU A 65 -11.50 4.72 -1.42
CA LEU A 65 -10.37 5.58 -1.10
C LEU A 65 -9.43 4.93 -0.06
N PHE A 66 -9.97 4.36 1.01
CA PHE A 66 -9.18 3.64 2.02
C PHE A 66 -8.42 2.45 1.41
N LYS A 67 -9.08 1.66 0.55
CA LYS A 67 -8.43 0.52 -0.15
C LYS A 67 -7.28 0.98 -1.04
N LEU A 68 -7.46 2.06 -1.79
CA LEU A 68 -6.44 2.63 -2.66
C LEU A 68 -5.25 3.17 -1.87
N ALA A 69 -5.51 3.86 -0.75
CA ALA A 69 -4.47 4.36 0.13
C ALA A 69 -3.66 3.20 0.75
N ALA A 70 -4.33 2.14 1.20
CA ALA A 70 -3.67 0.94 1.72
C ALA A 70 -2.83 0.20 0.65
N ALA A 71 -3.33 0.12 -0.58
CA ALA A 71 -2.59 -0.48 -1.70
C ALA A 71 -1.30 0.28 -2.03
N HIS A 72 -1.29 1.60 -1.87
CA HIS A 72 -0.09 2.43 -2.04
C HIS A 72 0.85 2.40 -0.83
N ASN A 73 0.36 2.04 0.36
CA ASN A 73 1.17 1.83 1.56
C ASN A 73 1.88 0.47 1.57
N LYS A 74 1.44 -0.48 0.72
CA LYS A 74 2.31 -1.55 0.22
C LYS A 74 3.31 -0.98 -0.80
N GLY A 75 3.96 0.12 -0.46
CA GLY A 75 5.16 0.55 -1.14
C GLY A 75 6.13 -0.62 -1.11
N LEU A 76 6.92 -0.79 -2.18
CA LEU A 76 8.02 -1.74 -2.21
C LEU A 76 8.84 -1.56 -0.93
N GLU A 77 8.64 -2.44 0.06
CA GLU A 77 9.51 -2.53 1.20
C GLU A 77 10.85 -2.96 0.61
N SER A 78 11.77 -2.01 0.52
CA SER A 78 13.13 -2.33 0.14
C SER A 78 13.70 -3.16 1.27
N LEU A 79 14.20 -4.33 0.93
CA LEU A 79 14.96 -5.14 1.85
C LEU A 79 16.15 -4.32 2.38
N THR A 80 16.45 -4.47 3.66
CA THR A 80 17.71 -3.97 4.20
C THR A 80 18.88 -4.72 3.58
N LEU A 81 20.05 -4.09 3.51
CA LEU A 81 21.27 -4.74 3.00
C LEU A 81 21.57 -6.08 3.70
N GLU A 82 21.20 -6.20 4.97
CA GLU A 82 21.38 -7.44 5.73
C GLU A 82 20.40 -8.54 5.26
N GLN A 83 19.12 -8.21 5.08
CA GLN A 83 18.13 -9.13 4.50
C GLN A 83 18.51 -9.54 3.07
N GLU A 84 18.96 -8.59 2.24
CA GLU A 84 19.42 -8.87 0.88
C GLU A 84 20.59 -9.85 0.88
N LYS A 85 21.59 -9.66 1.75
CA LYS A 85 22.71 -10.59 1.88
C LYS A 85 22.25 -11.98 2.26
N GLN A 86 21.41 -12.09 3.30
CA GLN A 86 20.92 -13.40 3.75
C GLN A 86 20.09 -14.12 2.68
N LEU A 87 19.30 -13.39 1.89
CA LEU A 87 18.59 -13.96 0.75
C LEU A 87 19.55 -14.42 -0.36
N VAL A 88 20.52 -13.59 -0.75
CA VAL A 88 21.41 -13.90 -1.88
C VAL A 88 22.42 -15.00 -1.53
N ASP A 89 22.80 -15.12 -0.26
CA ASP A 89 23.70 -16.18 0.23
C ASP A 89 23.07 -17.58 0.14
N ASP A 90 21.74 -17.67 0.11
CA ASP A 90 20.98 -18.92 -0.03
C ASP A 90 20.01 -18.85 -1.22
N LYS A 91 20.42 -19.41 -2.34
CA LYS A 91 19.62 -19.45 -3.58
C LYS A 91 18.25 -20.09 -3.39
N GLY A 92 18.14 -21.08 -2.50
CA GLY A 92 16.87 -21.73 -2.20
C GLY A 92 15.94 -20.79 -1.43
N LEU A 93 16.48 -20.09 -0.43
CA LEU A 93 15.74 -19.08 0.33
C LEU A 93 15.24 -17.94 -0.57
N LEU A 94 16.10 -17.42 -1.45
CA LEU A 94 15.70 -16.39 -2.42
C LEU A 94 14.58 -16.87 -3.34
N LEU A 95 14.67 -18.10 -3.86
CA LEU A 95 13.65 -18.68 -4.72
C LEU A 95 12.31 -18.79 -3.99
N VAL A 96 12.31 -19.29 -2.76
CA VAL A 96 11.09 -19.41 -1.94
C VAL A 96 10.51 -18.03 -1.65
N ALA A 97 11.34 -17.03 -1.32
CA ALA A 97 10.90 -15.65 -1.11
C ALA A 97 10.18 -15.09 -2.34
N VAL A 98 10.76 -15.27 -3.54
CA VAL A 98 10.13 -14.86 -4.79
C VAL A 98 8.81 -15.59 -5.02
N CYS A 99 8.74 -16.89 -4.78
CA CYS A 99 7.50 -17.66 -4.96
C CYS A 99 6.38 -17.15 -4.04
N VAL A 100 6.66 -16.95 -2.75
CA VAL A 100 5.67 -16.49 -1.77
C VAL A 100 5.19 -15.07 -2.09
N VAL A 101 6.10 -14.14 -2.43
CA VAL A 101 5.75 -12.78 -2.85
C VAL A 101 4.87 -12.78 -4.12
N ASN A 102 5.07 -13.76 -5.01
CA ASN A 102 4.23 -13.94 -6.21
C ASN A 102 2.96 -14.79 -5.95
N GLY A 103 2.64 -15.10 -4.69
CA GLY A 103 1.40 -15.76 -4.30
C GLY A 103 1.34 -17.27 -4.52
N TYR A 104 2.49 -17.93 -4.64
CA TYR A 104 2.55 -19.39 -4.76
C TYR A 104 2.19 -20.05 -3.44
N ARG A 105 1.44 -21.15 -3.51
CA ARG A 105 1.10 -22.01 -2.38
C ARG A 105 2.19 -23.04 -2.12
N PHE A 106 2.23 -23.57 -0.91
CA PHE A 106 3.20 -24.57 -0.46
C PHE A 106 3.31 -25.75 -1.43
N GLU A 107 2.17 -26.32 -1.84
CA GLU A 107 2.11 -27.47 -2.73
C GLU A 107 2.66 -27.14 -4.12
N GLN A 108 2.41 -25.93 -4.62
CA GLN A 108 2.90 -25.49 -5.93
C GLN A 108 4.43 -25.37 -5.94
N ILE A 109 5.04 -24.98 -4.82
CA ILE A 109 6.50 -24.89 -4.70
C ILE A 109 7.11 -26.29 -4.67
N ILE A 110 6.52 -27.24 -3.92
CA ILE A 110 6.97 -28.64 -3.86
C ILE A 110 6.82 -29.34 -5.22
N GLU A 111 5.76 -29.06 -5.97
CA GLU A 111 5.54 -29.69 -7.29
C GLU A 111 6.49 -29.17 -8.37
N GLN A 112 6.84 -27.88 -8.31
CA GLN A 112 7.64 -27.22 -9.35
C GLN A 112 9.15 -27.25 -9.09
N TYR A 113 9.56 -27.41 -7.83
CA TYR A 113 10.95 -27.35 -7.42
C TYR A 113 11.34 -28.57 -6.58
N THR A 114 12.63 -28.85 -6.50
CA THR A 114 13.16 -30.05 -5.82
C THR A 114 13.33 -29.87 -4.32
N PHE A 115 12.40 -29.17 -3.66
CA PHE A 115 12.40 -29.05 -2.21
C PHE A 115 11.69 -30.25 -1.59
N ASP A 116 12.22 -30.77 -0.48
CA ASP A 116 11.40 -31.59 0.40
C ASP A 116 10.56 -30.72 1.35
N GLU A 117 9.52 -31.31 1.95
CA GLU A 117 8.60 -30.56 2.81
C GLU A 117 9.30 -29.89 4.00
N LEU A 118 10.28 -30.58 4.60
CA LEU A 118 10.98 -30.07 5.78
C LEU A 118 11.87 -28.88 5.41
N GLU A 119 12.58 -28.97 4.29
CA GLU A 119 13.41 -27.90 3.75
C GLU A 119 12.55 -26.68 3.45
N LEU A 120 11.42 -26.84 2.76
CA LEU A 120 10.53 -25.72 2.45
C LEU A 120 9.97 -25.06 3.72
N ILE A 121 9.55 -25.86 4.72
CA ILE A 121 9.11 -25.33 6.02
C ILE A 121 10.23 -24.52 6.69
N GLN A 122 11.47 -25.02 6.68
CA GLN A 122 12.59 -24.30 7.26
C GLN A 122 12.87 -22.98 6.54
N LYS A 123 12.80 -22.94 5.20
CA LYS A 123 12.95 -21.70 4.43
C LYS A 123 11.82 -20.71 4.73
N LEU A 124 10.58 -21.16 4.77
CA LEU A 124 9.44 -20.30 5.12
C LEU A 124 9.58 -19.72 6.53
N ALA A 125 9.94 -20.56 7.51
CA ALA A 125 10.19 -20.10 8.87
C ALA A 125 11.39 -19.15 8.98
N GLN A 126 12.39 -19.28 8.10
CA GLN A 126 13.50 -18.33 8.04
C GLN A 126 13.05 -16.99 7.46
N LEU A 127 12.24 -16.98 6.40
CA LEU A 127 11.70 -15.76 5.80
C LEU A 127 10.78 -14.99 6.76
N ASP A 128 9.97 -15.71 7.54
CA ASP A 128 9.13 -15.15 8.60
C ASP A 128 9.99 -14.45 9.67
N ARG A 129 11.06 -15.11 10.16
CA ARG A 129 12.01 -14.48 11.10
C ARG A 129 12.70 -13.25 10.54
N LEU A 130 12.87 -13.17 9.22
CA LEU A 130 13.44 -12.01 8.54
C LEU A 130 12.41 -10.90 8.32
N ASN A 131 11.15 -11.09 8.71
CA ASN A 131 10.03 -10.20 8.42
C ASN A 131 9.92 -9.88 6.92
N ILE A 132 10.15 -10.88 6.07
CA ILE A 132 9.98 -10.78 4.60
C ILE A 132 8.59 -11.26 4.20
N ILE A 133 8.01 -12.17 4.98
CA ILE A 133 6.67 -12.74 4.80
C ILE A 133 5.97 -12.80 6.17
N ASP A 134 4.64 -12.83 6.17
CA ASP A 134 3.76 -12.95 7.35
C ASP A 134 3.06 -14.31 7.45
#